data_AF-A0A7K3HKA2-F1
#
_entry.id   AF-A0A7K3HKA2-F1
#
_cell.length_a   1.000
_cell.length_b   1.000
_cell.length_c   1.000
_cell.angle_alpha   90.00
_cell.angle_beta   90.00
_cell.angle_gamma   90.00
#
_symmetry.space_group_name_H-M   'P 1'
#
loop_
_entity.id
_entity.type
_entity.pdbx_description
1 polymer ?
#
loop_
_entity_poly.entity_id
_entity_poly.type
_entity_poly.pdbx_seq_one_letter_code
_entity_poly.pdbx_strand_id
1 'polypeptide(L)'
;RLAGRAGGFSWDLAERPEEPPLFTFPRWSWRRPLLPAAQMLPAARASYDGVFSYEGRTLALRAAPGASARIYGHGNARRWAWLHADLGQDGVLEIVAAVS
;
A
#
# COMPACT_ATOMS: atom_id res chain seq x y z
N ARG A 1 -11.92 3.45 3.80
CA ARG A 1 -11.66 4.67 4.59
C ARG A 1 -10.49 4.38 5.53
N LEU A 2 -9.48 5.24 5.52
CA LEU A 2 -8.28 5.14 6.33
C LEU A 2 -8.29 6.32 7.29
N ALA A 3 -8.49 6.06 8.58
CA ALA A 3 -8.52 7.11 9.59
C ALA A 3 -7.68 6.68 10.79
N GLY A 4 -7.00 7.63 11.42
CA GLY A 4 -6.13 7.32 12.55
C GLY A 4 -5.34 8.51 13.07
N ARG A 5 -4.59 8.24 14.13
CA ARG A 5 -3.68 9.18 14.78
C ARG A 5 -2.44 8.43 15.25
N ALA A 6 -1.28 9.08 15.17
CA ALA A 6 -0.04 8.56 15.70
C ALA A 6 0.89 9.74 16.06
N GLY A 7 1.24 9.92 17.33
CA GLY A 7 1.98 11.11 17.76
C GLY A 7 1.28 12.41 17.32
N GLY A 8 2.03 13.34 16.72
CA GLY A 8 1.50 14.59 16.16
C GLY A 8 0.74 14.46 14.84
N PHE A 9 0.59 13.24 14.31
CA PHE A 9 -0.07 12.98 13.03
C PHE A 9 -1.54 12.59 13.23
N SER A 10 -2.40 13.07 12.34
CA SER A 10 -3.78 12.59 12.20
C SER A 10 -4.22 12.57 10.74
N TRP A 11 -5.08 11.63 10.38
CA TRP A 11 -5.58 11.51 9.02
C TRP A 11 -7.01 10.99 8.98
N ASP A 12 -7.74 11.41 7.96
CA ASP A 12 -9.01 10.84 7.54
C ASP A 12 -9.08 10.91 6.02
N LEU A 13 -8.85 9.76 5.39
CA LEU A 13 -8.68 9.61 3.95
C LEU A 13 -9.68 8.60 3.39
N ALA A 14 -10.30 8.97 2.29
CA ALA A 14 -11.06 8.07 1.44
C ALA A 14 -10.15 7.57 0.31
N GLU A 15 -9.85 6.27 0.34
CA GLU A 15 -9.19 5.57 -0.75
C GLU A 15 -10.22 5.13 -1.78
N ARG A 16 -9.92 5.36 -3.07
CA ARG A 16 -10.69 4.87 -4.20
C ARG A 16 -9.76 4.07 -5.13
N PRO A 17 -9.78 2.73 -5.06
CA PRO A 17 -9.04 1.90 -6.00
C PRO A 17 -9.52 2.15 -7.43
N GLU A 18 -8.59 2.24 -8.37
CA GLU A 18 -8.90 2.44 -9.80
C GLU A 18 -8.97 1.11 -10.57
N GLU A 19 -8.38 0.06 -9.99
CA GLU A 19 -8.28 -1.27 -10.59
C GLU A 19 -8.57 -2.37 -9.53
N PRO A 20 -8.91 -3.60 -9.97
CA PRO A 20 -9.00 -4.74 -9.07
C PRO A 20 -7.67 -5.04 -8.35
N PRO A 21 -7.70 -5.75 -7.20
CA PRO A 21 -6.49 -6.09 -6.48
C PRO A 21 -5.47 -6.86 -7.32
N LEU A 22 -4.20 -6.45 -7.24
CA LEU A 22 -3.06 -7.11 -7.87
C LEU A 22 -2.44 -8.12 -6.90
N PHE A 23 -2.47 -9.39 -7.28
CA PHE A 23 -1.85 -10.47 -6.51
C PHE A 23 -0.48 -10.79 -7.08
N THR A 24 0.60 -10.53 -6.32
CA THR A 24 1.98 -10.85 -6.74
C THR A 24 2.37 -12.31 -6.48
N PHE A 25 1.48 -13.05 -5.80
CA PHE A 25 1.53 -14.50 -5.58
C PHE A 25 0.16 -15.11 -5.90
N PRO A 26 0.05 -16.43 -6.17
CA PRO A 26 -1.25 -17.08 -6.34
C PRO A 26 -2.22 -16.77 -5.18
N ARG A 27 -3.48 -16.44 -5.47
CA ARG A 27 -4.49 -15.99 -4.48
C ARG A 27 -4.63 -16.89 -3.24
N TRP A 28 -4.33 -18.18 -3.36
CA TRP A 28 -4.41 -19.12 -2.25
C TRP A 28 -3.38 -18.83 -1.15
N SER A 29 -2.22 -18.25 -1.46
CA SER A 29 -1.19 -17.93 -0.47
C SER A 29 -1.68 -16.88 0.52
N TRP A 30 -2.47 -15.92 0.04
CA TRP A 30 -3.14 -14.93 0.90
C TRP A 30 -4.23 -15.49 1.80
N ARG A 31 -4.82 -16.62 1.43
CA ARG A 31 -5.84 -17.30 2.24
C ARG A 31 -5.25 -18.34 3.19
N ARG A 32 -4.01 -18.79 2.93
CA ARG A 32 -3.32 -19.85 3.64
C ARG A 32 -1.87 -19.41 3.87
N PRO A 33 -1.48 -19.05 5.10
CA PRO A 33 -0.15 -18.50 5.39
C PRO A 33 0.92 -19.60 5.38
N LEU A 34 1.15 -20.22 4.22
CA LEU A 34 2.12 -21.30 4.03
C LEU A 34 3.47 -20.78 3.54
N LEU A 35 3.48 -19.63 2.87
CA LEU A 35 4.70 -18.99 2.41
C LEU A 35 5.37 -18.23 3.58
N PRO A 36 6.72 -18.13 3.59
CA PRO A 36 7.43 -17.31 4.57
C PRO A 36 6.90 -15.87 4.64
N ALA A 37 6.59 -15.31 3.48
CA ALA A 37 5.85 -14.07 3.30
C ALA A 37 5.08 -14.09 1.97
N ALA A 38 4.01 -13.30 1.87
CA ALA A 38 3.44 -12.93 0.58
C ALA A 38 3.04 -11.45 0.57
N GLN A 39 3.05 -10.90 -0.64
CA GLN A 39 2.70 -9.52 -0.93
C GLN A 39 1.50 -9.47 -1.92
N MET A 40 0.67 -8.43 -1.82
CA MET A 40 -0.40 -8.09 -2.77
C MET A 40 -0.77 -6.62 -2.61
N LEU A 41 -1.43 -6.06 -3.62
CA LEU A 41 -1.93 -4.71 -3.61
C LEU A 41 -3.46 -4.74 -3.69
N PRO A 42 -4.19 -4.41 -2.61
CA PRO A 42 -5.62 -4.20 -2.70
C PRO A 42 -6.00 -3.09 -3.69
N ALA A 43 -5.11 -2.11 -3.85
CA ALA A 43 -5.22 -1.04 -4.83
C ALA A 43 -3.83 -0.71 -5.37
N ALA A 44 -3.48 -1.26 -6.53
CA ALA A 44 -2.21 -0.95 -7.19
C ALA A 44 -2.19 0.48 -7.74
N ARG A 45 -3.37 1.03 -8.04
CA ARG A 45 -3.63 2.45 -8.29
C ARG A 45 -4.83 2.88 -7.49
N ALA A 46 -4.73 4.02 -6.85
CA ALA A 46 -5.81 4.63 -6.12
C ALA A 46 -5.71 6.15 -6.12
N SER A 47 -6.86 6.78 -6.06
CA SER A 47 -6.97 8.20 -5.70
C SER A 47 -7.40 8.34 -4.25
N TYR A 48 -6.82 9.35 -3.58
CA TYR A 48 -7.08 9.67 -2.18
C TYR A 48 -7.66 11.07 -2.04
N ASP A 49 -8.80 11.14 -1.36
CA ASP A 49 -9.41 12.39 -0.91
C ASP A 49 -9.39 12.46 0.60
N GLY A 50 -9.19 13.65 1.17
CA GLY A 50 -9.36 13.87 2.61
C GLY A 50 -8.35 14.84 3.17
N VAL A 51 -8.02 14.64 4.45
CA VAL A 51 -7.10 15.51 5.17
C VAL A 51 -6.05 14.69 5.92
N PHE A 52 -4.83 15.21 5.88
CA PHE A 52 -3.70 14.77 6.67
C PHE A 52 -3.17 15.98 7.46
N SER A 53 -2.96 15.83 8.76
CA SER A 53 -2.48 16.91 9.61
C SER A 53 -1.25 16.50 10.41
N TYR A 54 -0.29 17.42 10.51
CA TYR A 54 0.93 17.29 11.31
C TYR A 54 1.38 18.67 11.82
N GLU A 55 1.71 18.77 13.11
CA GLU A 55 2.21 20.01 13.74
C GLU A 55 1.38 21.27 13.43
N GLY A 56 0.04 21.14 13.52
CA GLY A 56 -0.88 22.25 13.24
C GLY A 56 -1.06 22.59 11.75
N ARG A 57 -0.31 21.95 10.85
CA ARG A 57 -0.49 22.05 9.40
C ARG A 57 -1.48 21.01 8.93
N THR A 58 -2.33 21.37 7.99
CA THR A 58 -3.27 20.45 7.34
C THR A 58 -3.05 20.47 5.84
N LEU A 59 -2.84 19.29 5.27
CA LEU A 59 -2.79 19.03 3.84
C LEU A 59 -4.14 18.44 3.42
N ALA A 60 -4.85 19.16 2.55
CA ALA A 60 -6.06 18.65 1.90
C ALA A 60 -5.66 17.88 0.64
N LEU A 61 -6.01 16.60 0.59
CA LEU A 61 -5.83 15.75 -0.59
C LEU A 61 -7.10 15.77 -1.43
N ARG A 62 -6.91 15.93 -2.74
CA ARG A 62 -7.96 15.94 -3.76
C ARG A 62 -7.49 15.08 -4.92
N ALA A 63 -8.14 13.93 -5.12
CA ALA A 63 -7.75 12.94 -6.11
C ALA A 63 -6.23 12.67 -6.14
N ALA A 64 -5.59 12.64 -4.96
CA ALA A 64 -4.15 12.48 -4.88
C ALA A 64 -3.78 11.04 -5.28
N PRO A 65 -2.81 10.83 -6.18
CA PRO A 65 -2.44 9.48 -6.63
C PRO A 65 -1.72 8.73 -5.51
N GLY A 66 -1.89 7.41 -5.48
CA GLY A 66 -1.15 6.52 -4.60
C GLY A 66 -1.52 5.05 -4.79
N ALA A 67 -1.09 4.22 -3.85
CA ALA A 67 -1.36 2.80 -3.84
C ALA A 67 -1.43 2.26 -2.41
N SER A 68 -2.15 1.15 -2.26
CA SER A 68 -2.20 0.35 -1.03
C SER A 68 -1.61 -1.02 -1.29
N ALA A 69 -0.62 -1.38 -0.50
CA ALA A 69 -0.01 -2.71 -0.47
C ALA A 69 -0.22 -3.39 0.89
N ARG A 70 -0.22 -4.71 0.87
CA ARG A 70 -0.26 -5.57 2.05
C ARG A 70 0.88 -6.58 1.93
N ILE A 71 1.59 -6.77 3.03
CA ILE A 71 2.59 -7.83 3.18
C ILE A 71 2.24 -8.57 4.46
N TYR A 72 2.15 -9.89 4.38
CA TYR A 72 2.14 -10.75 5.56
C TYR A 72 3.41 -11.60 5.55
N GLY A 73 3.92 -11.94 6.73
CA GLY A 73 5.05 -12.84 6.88
C GLY A 73 5.19 -13.37 8.30
N HIS A 74 5.92 -14.47 8.43
CA HIS A 74 6.18 -15.14 9.72
C HIS A 74 7.42 -14.61 10.44
N GLY A 75 8.05 -13.57 9.88
CA GLY A 75 9.26 -12.97 10.39
C GLY A 75 9.63 -11.75 9.56
N ASN A 76 10.71 -11.08 9.96
CA ASN A 76 11.23 -9.92 9.26
C ASN A 76 12.51 -10.27 8.50
N ALA A 77 12.63 -9.79 7.27
CA ALA A 77 13.88 -9.88 6.53
C ALA A 77 14.96 -9.00 7.17
N ARG A 78 16.23 -9.41 7.09
CA ARG A 78 17.34 -8.61 7.61
C ARG A 78 17.59 -7.37 6.76
N ARG A 79 17.39 -7.50 5.44
CA ARG A 79 17.43 -6.39 4.48
C ARG A 79 16.32 -6.57 3.46
N TRP A 80 15.75 -5.47 3.02
CA TRP A 80 14.69 -5.48 2.03
C TRP A 80 14.74 -4.21 1.17
N ALA A 81 14.15 -4.31 0.00
CA ALA A 81 13.88 -3.19 -0.89
C ALA A 81 12.45 -3.31 -1.42
N TRP A 82 11.81 -2.16 -1.60
CA TRP A 82 10.48 -2.06 -2.20
C TRP A 82 10.47 -0.93 -3.21
N LEU A 83 9.88 -1.20 -4.37
CA LEU A 83 9.59 -0.21 -5.39
C LEU A 83 8.17 -0.39 -5.86
N HIS A 84 7.46 0.72 -5.90
CA HIS A 84 6.15 0.85 -6.51
C HIS A 84 6.22 2.00 -7.51
N ALA A 85 5.77 1.77 -8.74
CA ALA A 85 5.67 2.81 -9.75
C ALA A 85 4.41 2.62 -10.59
N ASP A 86 3.58 3.65 -10.61
CA ASP A 86 2.52 3.80 -11.59
C ASP A 86 3.14 4.24 -12.93
N LEU A 87 3.04 3.41 -13.96
CA LEU A 87 3.55 3.67 -15.31
C LEU A 87 2.44 4.15 -16.28
N GLY A 88 1.29 4.60 -15.77
CA GLY A 88 0.19 5.10 -16.59
C GLY A 88 -0.44 4.02 -17.48
N GLN A 89 -0.50 4.21 -18.79
CA GLN A 89 -1.16 3.22 -19.66
C GLN A 89 -0.39 1.88 -19.72
N ASP A 90 0.88 1.86 -19.33
CA ASP A 90 1.74 0.66 -19.38
C ASP A 90 1.60 -0.24 -18.13
N GLY A 91 0.76 0.16 -17.17
CA GLY A 91 0.48 -0.60 -15.95
C GLY A 91 1.34 -0.20 -14.75
N VAL A 92 1.47 -1.10 -13.77
CA VAL A 92 2.19 -0.83 -12.51
C VAL A 92 3.41 -1.73 -12.41
N LEU A 93 4.55 -1.16 -12.01
CA LEU A 93 5.73 -1.91 -11.60
C LEU A 93 5.74 -2.03 -10.07
N GLU A 94 5.72 -3.27 -9.59
CA GLU A 94 5.85 -3.60 -8.18
C GLU A 94 7.03 -4.56 -7.98
N ILE A 95 7.99 -4.17 -7.14
CA ILE A 95 9.14 -5.00 -6.78
C ILE A 95 9.23 -5.08 -5.27
N VAL A 96 9.26 -6.30 -4.74
CA VAL A 96 9.64 -6.58 -3.34
C VAL A 96 10.80 -7.55 -3.36
N ALA A 97 11.92 -7.14 -2.78
CA ALA A 97 13.08 -7.99 -2.59
C ALA A 97 13.43 -8.06 -1.10
N ALA A 98 13.76 -9.24 -0.63
CA ALA A 98 14.08 -9.50 0.77
C ALA A 98 15.19 -10.53 0.87
N VAL A 99 16.15 -10.29 1.77
CA VAL A 99 17.24 -11.22 2.08
C VAL A 99 17.40 -11.39 3.59
N SER A 100 17.75 -12.60 3.99
CA SER A 100 18.10 -12.96 5.37
C SER A 100 19.56 -12.66 5.72
#